data_AF-A0A353KZ25-F1
#
_entry.id   AF-A0A353KZ25-F1
#
_cell.length_a   1.000
_cell.length_b   1.000
_cell.length_c   1.000
_cell.angle_alpha   90.00
_cell.angle_beta   90.00
_cell.angle_gamma   90.00
#
_symmetry.space_group_name_H-M   'P 1'
#
loop_
_entity.id
_entity.type
_entity.pdbx_description
1 polymer ?
#
loop_
_entity_poly.entity_id
_entity_poly.type
_entity_poly.pdbx_seq_one_letter_code
_entity_poly.pdbx_strand_id
1 'polypeptide(L)'
;MKTLLAITFVISSFFVFAQSSINDIKVGELPPEVKTILDKYVEILHSENLDVCAEKFIEIAGGTLVSPDGKSLRSSVKPYSLKKDFDNIHFYKNPANISRVNLSASSTQGFGESAISGKVYKIWIDKISESEGIAAPISILLPDASSLIKSPKIVNIGSL
;
A
#
# COMPACT_ATOMS: atom_id res chain seq x y z
N MET A 1 -56.62 11.17 29.99
CA MET A 1 -55.69 10.10 29.58
C MET A 1 -54.42 10.76 29.09
N LYS A 2 -53.27 10.37 29.67
CA LYS A 2 -51.94 10.94 29.41
C LYS A 2 -51.34 10.25 28.19
N THR A 3 -50.91 11.00 27.18
CA THR A 3 -50.14 10.43 26.06
C THR A 3 -48.73 10.97 26.12
N LEU A 4 -47.82 10.10 26.53
CA LEU A 4 -46.38 10.32 26.71
C LEU A 4 -45.71 10.28 25.33
N LEU A 5 -45.09 11.39 24.89
CA LEU A 5 -44.31 11.43 23.66
C LEU A 5 -42.86 11.02 23.98
N ALA A 6 -42.46 9.82 23.59
CA ALA A 6 -41.10 9.32 23.76
C ALA A 6 -40.19 9.90 22.65
N ILE A 7 -39.19 10.69 23.04
CA ILE A 7 -38.13 11.18 22.16
C ILE A 7 -37.07 10.09 22.05
N THR A 8 -36.98 9.44 20.89
CA THR A 8 -35.95 8.43 20.62
C THR A 8 -34.65 9.12 20.20
N PHE A 9 -33.63 9.00 21.05
CA PHE A 9 -32.28 9.49 20.81
C PHE A 9 -31.53 8.50 19.91
N VAL A 10 -31.37 8.81 18.62
CA VAL A 10 -30.59 7.98 17.68
C VAL A 10 -29.12 8.34 17.85
N ILE A 11 -28.37 7.52 18.60
CA ILE A 11 -26.91 7.62 18.69
C ILE A 11 -26.33 6.98 17.43
N SER A 12 -25.91 7.81 16.47
CA SER A 12 -25.11 7.38 15.33
C SER A 12 -23.66 7.18 15.80
N SER A 13 -23.23 5.93 15.95
CA SER A 13 -21.83 5.59 16.20
C SER A 13 -21.04 5.68 14.88
N PHE A 14 -20.34 6.80 14.67
CA PHE A 14 -19.30 6.89 13.64
C PHE A 14 -18.14 5.96 14.03
N PHE A 15 -18.02 4.81 13.37
CA PHE A 15 -16.83 3.97 13.47
C PHE A 15 -15.69 4.65 12.70
N VAL A 16 -14.80 5.33 13.43
CA VAL A 16 -13.50 5.73 12.89
C VAL A 16 -12.66 4.47 12.74
N PHE A 17 -12.45 4.02 11.51
CA PHE A 17 -11.52 2.93 11.18
C PHE A 17 -10.08 3.39 11.38
N ALA A 18 -9.63 3.51 12.63
CA ALA A 18 -8.22 3.74 12.95
C ALA A 18 -7.45 2.42 12.85
N GLN A 19 -6.46 2.34 11.96
CA GLN A 19 -5.59 1.17 11.86
C GLN A 19 -4.69 1.07 13.10
N SER A 20 -4.87 0.00 13.88
CA SER A 20 -4.12 -0.32 15.11
C SER A 20 -2.60 -0.16 14.96
N SER A 21 -1.96 0.42 15.99
CA SER A 21 -0.50 0.61 16.10
C SER A 21 0.23 -0.55 16.78
N ILE A 22 -0.46 -1.64 17.11
CA ILE A 22 0.09 -2.78 17.88
C ILE A 22 1.34 -3.39 17.24
N ASN A 23 1.47 -3.32 15.90
CA ASN A 23 2.61 -3.88 15.17
C ASN A 23 3.47 -2.81 14.48
N ASP A 24 3.44 -1.57 14.99
CA ASP A 24 4.32 -0.53 14.48
C ASP A 24 5.78 -0.85 14.86
N ILE A 25 6.69 -0.71 13.91
CA ILE A 25 8.14 -0.87 14.10
C ILE A 25 8.83 0.46 13.83
N LYS A 26 10.08 0.62 14.30
CA LYS A 26 10.84 1.84 14.01
C LYS A 26 11.20 1.89 12.53
N VAL A 27 11.27 3.09 11.95
CA VAL A 27 11.70 3.28 10.54
C VAL A 27 13.08 2.67 10.29
N GLY A 28 13.99 2.76 11.27
CA GLY A 28 15.33 2.16 11.18
C GLY A 28 15.36 0.63 11.24
N GLU A 29 14.24 -0.03 11.56
CA GLU A 29 14.08 -1.48 11.55
C GLU A 29 13.50 -1.99 10.22
N LEU A 30 13.21 -1.10 9.27
CA LEU A 30 12.78 -1.47 7.93
C LEU A 30 13.95 -2.15 7.18
N PRO A 31 13.75 -3.37 6.61
CA PRO A 31 14.80 -4.04 5.86
C PRO A 31 15.29 -3.18 4.67
N PRO A 32 16.60 -3.13 4.41
CA PRO A 32 17.15 -2.33 3.32
C PRO A 32 16.52 -2.67 1.96
N GLU A 33 16.30 -3.95 1.65
CA GLU A 33 15.68 -4.34 0.38
C GLU A 33 14.23 -3.87 0.24
N VAL A 34 13.49 -3.75 1.35
CA VAL A 34 12.13 -3.20 1.35
C VAL A 34 12.17 -1.70 1.09
N LYS A 35 13.11 -0.98 1.72
CA LYS A 35 13.32 0.45 1.46
C LYS A 35 13.70 0.70 -0.01
N THR A 36 14.59 -0.12 -0.58
CA THR A 36 14.99 0.00 -1.99
C THR A 36 13.79 -0.15 -2.93
N ILE A 37 12.86 -1.07 -2.66
CA ILE A 37 11.64 -1.21 -3.46
C ILE A 37 10.70 0.00 -3.30
N LEU A 38 10.58 0.56 -2.10
CA LEU A 38 9.83 1.80 -1.88
C LEU A 38 10.42 2.97 -2.68
N ASP A 39 11.73 3.17 -2.59
CA ASP A 39 12.43 4.25 -3.29
C ASP A 39 12.25 4.10 -4.82
N LYS A 40 12.41 2.87 -5.35
CA LYS A 40 12.18 2.57 -6.77
C LYS A 40 10.71 2.82 -7.18
N TYR A 41 9.75 2.53 -6.31
CA TYR A 41 8.34 2.81 -6.61
C TYR A 41 8.07 4.31 -6.71
N VAL A 42 8.56 5.10 -5.77
CA VAL A 42 8.43 6.55 -5.80
C VAL A 42 9.08 7.13 -7.06
N GLU A 43 10.24 6.61 -7.47
CA GLU A 43 10.87 6.98 -8.76
C GLU A 43 9.96 6.64 -9.95
N ILE A 44 9.40 5.43 -10.00
CA ILE A 44 8.51 4.97 -11.07
C ILE A 44 7.27 5.86 -11.19
N LEU A 45 6.71 6.32 -10.07
CA LEU A 45 5.54 7.20 -10.07
C LEU A 45 5.83 8.57 -10.69
N HIS A 46 7.09 9.01 -10.77
CA HIS A 46 7.50 10.23 -11.47
C HIS A 46 7.81 9.99 -12.96
N SER A 47 7.35 8.88 -13.54
CA SER A 47 7.50 8.62 -14.98
C SER A 47 6.77 9.65 -15.83
N GLU A 48 7.15 9.77 -17.10
CA GLU A 48 6.62 10.76 -18.04
C GLU A 48 5.10 10.66 -18.24
N ASN A 49 4.56 9.45 -18.19
CA ASN A 49 3.13 9.18 -18.32
C ASN A 49 2.77 7.85 -17.66
N LEU A 50 1.47 7.58 -17.52
CA LEU A 50 0.94 6.39 -16.87
C LEU A 50 1.32 5.08 -17.59
N ASP A 51 1.52 5.12 -18.91
CA ASP A 51 1.89 3.92 -19.68
C ASP A 51 3.33 3.49 -19.33
N VAL A 52 4.27 4.43 -19.37
CA VAL A 52 5.66 4.22 -18.94
C VAL A 52 5.74 3.84 -17.46
N CYS A 53 4.92 4.47 -16.62
CA CYS A 53 4.81 4.11 -15.21
C CYS A 53 4.40 2.64 -15.03
N ALA A 54 3.36 2.19 -15.74
CA ALA A 54 2.86 0.82 -15.67
C ALA A 54 3.87 -0.20 -16.17
N GLU A 55 4.59 0.09 -17.26
CA GLU A 55 5.64 -0.78 -17.79
C GLU A 55 6.76 -1.01 -16.77
N LYS A 56 7.26 0.05 -16.15
CA LYS A 56 8.29 -0.06 -15.10
C LYS A 56 7.75 -0.70 -13.81
N PHE A 57 6.49 -0.43 -13.47
CA PHE A 57 5.88 -0.94 -12.24
C PHE A 57 5.78 -2.48 -12.21
N ILE A 58 5.57 -3.12 -13.37
CA ILE A 58 5.50 -4.59 -13.48
C ILE A 58 6.72 -5.27 -12.84
N GLU A 59 7.90 -4.69 -12.94
CA GLU A 59 9.14 -5.27 -12.40
C GLU A 59 9.13 -5.43 -10.88
N ILE A 60 8.42 -4.56 -10.17
CA ILE A 60 8.39 -4.53 -8.71
C ILE A 60 7.02 -4.89 -8.13
N ALA A 61 5.99 -5.02 -8.97
CA ALA A 61 4.68 -5.50 -8.57
C ALA A 61 4.68 -7.02 -8.35
N GLY A 62 3.82 -7.49 -7.46
CA GLY A 62 3.64 -8.92 -7.20
C GLY A 62 2.30 -9.23 -6.55
N GLY A 63 2.09 -10.51 -6.24
CA GLY A 63 0.89 -10.98 -5.56
C GLY A 63 -0.40 -10.63 -6.30
N THR A 64 -1.31 -9.93 -5.62
CA THR A 64 -2.64 -9.61 -6.15
C THR A 64 -2.63 -8.51 -7.22
N LEU A 65 -1.50 -7.80 -7.42
CA LEU A 65 -1.39 -6.74 -8.43
C LEU A 65 -1.08 -7.27 -9.83
N VAL A 66 -0.60 -8.50 -9.94
CA VAL A 66 -0.21 -9.12 -11.20
C VAL A 66 -1.15 -10.27 -11.58
N SER A 67 -1.15 -10.62 -12.86
CA SER A 67 -1.81 -11.81 -13.39
C SER A 67 -1.27 -13.09 -12.71
N PRO A 68 -1.99 -14.23 -12.75
CA PRO A 68 -1.55 -15.48 -12.13
C PRO A 68 -0.17 -15.98 -12.60
N ASP A 69 0.23 -15.65 -13.83
CA ASP A 69 1.56 -15.95 -14.39
C ASP A 69 2.64 -14.93 -13.99
N GLY A 70 2.27 -13.86 -13.28
CA GLY A 70 3.17 -12.81 -12.83
C GLY A 70 3.74 -11.90 -13.93
N LYS A 71 3.29 -12.04 -15.18
CA LYS A 71 3.91 -11.35 -16.34
C LYS A 71 3.31 -10.00 -16.67
N SER A 72 2.11 -9.72 -16.18
CA SER A 72 1.39 -8.49 -16.47
C SER A 72 0.66 -7.97 -15.24
N LEU A 73 0.36 -6.67 -15.20
CA LEU A 73 -0.55 -6.14 -14.20
C LEU A 73 -1.96 -6.69 -14.43
N ARG A 74 -2.71 -6.89 -13.36
CA ARG A 74 -4.15 -7.13 -13.51
C ARG A 74 -4.81 -5.93 -14.19
N SER A 75 -5.85 -6.20 -14.96
CA SER A 75 -6.56 -5.19 -15.77
C SER A 75 -7.10 -4.00 -14.96
N SER A 76 -7.37 -4.19 -13.66
CA SER A 76 -7.81 -3.12 -12.76
C SER A 76 -6.68 -2.26 -12.19
N VAL A 77 -5.43 -2.71 -12.19
CA VAL A 77 -4.36 -2.02 -11.46
C VAL A 77 -3.99 -0.71 -12.14
N LYS A 78 -3.75 -0.72 -13.45
CA LYS A 78 -3.36 0.47 -14.21
C LYS A 78 -4.43 1.58 -14.17
N PRO A 79 -5.70 1.36 -14.56
CA PRO A 79 -6.69 2.43 -14.66
C PRO A 79 -7.19 2.95 -13.31
N TYR A 80 -7.00 2.21 -12.22
CA TYR A 80 -7.49 2.57 -10.89
C TYR A 80 -6.34 2.85 -9.93
N SER A 81 -5.78 1.82 -9.30
CA SER A 81 -4.82 1.99 -8.20
C SER A 81 -3.55 2.73 -8.62
N LEU A 82 -2.91 2.30 -9.73
CA LEU A 82 -1.67 2.92 -10.19
C LEU A 82 -1.91 4.34 -10.71
N LYS A 83 -3.00 4.57 -11.45
CA LYS A 83 -3.38 5.92 -11.90
C LYS A 83 -3.52 6.88 -10.73
N LYS A 84 -4.22 6.46 -9.68
CA LYS A 84 -4.40 7.29 -8.48
C LYS A 84 -3.05 7.64 -7.84
N ASP A 85 -2.19 6.64 -7.65
CA ASP A 85 -0.88 6.88 -7.05
C ASP A 85 0.02 7.76 -7.93
N PHE A 86 -0.01 7.55 -9.26
CA PHE A 86 0.69 8.36 -10.25
C PHE A 86 0.22 9.81 -10.24
N ASP A 87 -1.09 10.03 -10.24
CA ASP A 87 -1.67 11.37 -10.22
C ASP A 87 -1.33 12.09 -8.91
N ASN A 88 -1.27 11.38 -7.78
CA ASN A 88 -1.13 12.01 -6.46
C ASN A 88 0.32 12.10 -5.94
N ILE A 89 1.30 11.46 -6.57
CA ILE A 89 2.68 11.42 -6.06
C ILE A 89 3.29 12.81 -5.83
N HIS A 90 2.85 13.82 -6.58
CA HIS A 90 3.31 15.20 -6.43
C HIS A 90 2.91 15.86 -5.10
N PHE A 91 1.97 15.28 -4.34
CA PHE A 91 1.63 15.72 -2.99
C PHE A 91 2.58 15.14 -1.92
N TYR A 92 3.52 14.29 -2.30
CA TYR A 92 4.39 13.56 -1.38
C TYR A 92 5.83 14.02 -1.41
N LYS A 93 6.54 13.84 -0.28
CA LYS A 93 7.96 14.18 -0.19
C LYS A 93 8.78 13.28 -1.12
N ASN A 94 9.72 13.90 -1.85
CA ASN A 94 10.69 13.23 -2.71
C ASN A 94 12.11 13.76 -2.39
N PRO A 95 13.04 12.93 -1.85
CA PRO A 95 12.90 11.50 -1.59
C PRO A 95 11.85 11.18 -0.52
N ALA A 96 11.34 9.95 -0.57
CA ALA A 96 10.27 9.50 0.33
C ALA A 96 10.71 9.60 1.80
N ASN A 97 10.00 10.39 2.60
CA ASN A 97 10.18 10.39 4.05
C ASN A 97 9.16 9.45 4.68
N ILE A 98 9.64 8.39 5.35
CA ILE A 98 8.77 7.38 5.97
C ILE A 98 8.31 7.88 7.33
N SER A 99 7.00 8.00 7.52
CA SER A 99 6.39 8.47 8.77
C SER A 99 5.91 7.37 9.69
N ARG A 100 5.59 6.20 9.13
CA ARG A 100 5.15 5.03 9.88
C ARG A 100 5.49 3.76 9.14
N VAL A 101 5.85 2.73 9.89
CA VAL A 101 5.99 1.35 9.39
C VAL A 101 5.20 0.44 10.31
N ASN A 102 4.34 -0.40 9.73
CA ASN A 102 3.61 -1.43 10.44
C ASN A 102 3.94 -2.80 9.83
N LEU A 103 4.42 -3.70 10.67
CA LEU A 103 4.76 -5.07 10.27
C LEU A 103 3.54 -5.97 10.47
N SER A 104 2.99 -6.50 9.39
CA SER A 104 1.94 -7.51 9.48
C SER A 104 2.54 -8.91 9.62
N ALA A 105 1.77 -9.83 10.21
CA ALA A 105 2.11 -11.25 10.23
C ALA A 105 2.32 -11.76 8.80
N SER A 106 3.12 -12.82 8.67
CA SER A 106 3.35 -13.43 7.36
C SER A 106 2.02 -13.83 6.71
N SER A 107 1.89 -13.50 5.44
CA SER A 107 0.70 -13.80 4.64
C SER A 107 1.12 -14.23 3.24
N THR A 108 0.18 -14.84 2.52
CA THR A 108 0.38 -15.17 1.11
C THR A 108 -0.43 -14.20 0.25
N GLN A 109 0.22 -13.63 -0.76
CA GLN A 109 -0.38 -12.70 -1.72
C GLN A 109 -0.31 -13.31 -3.12
N GLY A 110 -1.36 -13.14 -3.93
CA GLY A 110 -1.43 -13.70 -5.28
C GLY A 110 -1.92 -15.14 -5.32
N PHE A 111 -1.78 -15.77 -6.50
CA PHE A 111 -2.25 -17.13 -6.77
C PHE A 111 -1.44 -17.74 -7.91
N GLY A 112 -1.16 -19.05 -7.86
CA GLY A 112 -0.38 -19.73 -8.88
C GLY A 112 1.09 -19.29 -8.86
N GLU A 113 1.65 -18.97 -10.02
CA GLU A 113 3.06 -18.57 -10.17
C GLU A 113 3.35 -17.20 -9.53
N SER A 114 2.34 -16.33 -9.41
CA SER A 114 2.47 -15.05 -8.73
C SER A 114 2.26 -15.11 -7.22
N ALA A 115 2.05 -16.30 -6.64
CA ALA A 115 1.92 -16.45 -5.20
C ALA A 115 3.24 -16.16 -4.49
N ILE A 116 3.21 -15.28 -3.49
CA ILE A 116 4.35 -14.91 -2.66
C ILE A 116 3.94 -14.97 -1.20
N SER A 117 4.66 -15.76 -0.40
CA SER A 117 4.50 -15.83 1.04
C SER A 117 5.62 -15.07 1.72
N GLY A 118 5.28 -14.24 2.71
CA GLY A 118 6.26 -13.42 3.38
C GLY A 118 5.68 -12.42 4.37
N LYS A 119 6.57 -11.68 5.01
CA LYS A 119 6.23 -10.57 5.90
C LYS A 119 5.78 -9.35 5.08
N VAL A 120 4.70 -8.71 5.49
CA VAL A 120 4.19 -7.51 4.81
C VAL A 120 4.50 -6.27 5.64
N TYR A 121 5.21 -5.33 5.03
CA TYR A 121 5.52 -4.02 5.57
C TYR A 121 4.53 -3.03 4.96
N LYS A 122 3.67 -2.46 5.81
CA LYS A 122 2.82 -1.33 5.43
C LYS A 122 3.57 -0.06 5.77
N ILE A 123 3.80 0.80 4.78
CA ILE A 123 4.68 1.94 4.88
C ILE A 123 3.92 3.20 4.51
N TRP A 124 3.94 4.18 5.40
CA TRP A 124 3.39 5.51 5.18
C TRP A 124 4.52 6.46 4.82
N ILE A 125 4.30 7.24 3.77
CA ILE A 125 5.21 8.32 3.37
C ILE A 125 4.53 9.66 3.64
N ASP A 126 5.33 10.63 4.05
CA ASP A 126 4.86 11.98 4.32
C ASP A 126 4.38 12.68 3.06
N LYS A 127 3.29 13.42 3.22
CA LYS A 127 2.89 14.47 2.30
C LYS A 127 3.76 15.71 2.48
N ILE A 128 3.80 16.55 1.45
CA ILE A 128 4.41 17.89 1.51
C ILE A 128 3.60 18.79 2.45
N SER A 129 2.27 18.67 2.41
CA SER A 129 1.33 19.44 3.23
C SER A 129 0.66 18.56 4.29
N GLU A 130 0.76 18.96 5.56
CA GLU A 130 0.16 18.25 6.70
C GLU A 130 -1.39 18.34 6.74
N SER A 131 -1.96 19.30 6.00
CA SER A 131 -3.42 19.53 5.96
C SER A 131 -4.22 18.49 5.18
N GLU A 132 -3.55 17.61 4.43
CA GLU A 132 -4.21 16.65 3.54
C GLU A 132 -4.43 15.25 4.16
N GLY A 133 -4.36 15.17 5.49
CA GLY A 133 -4.58 13.94 6.25
C GLY A 133 -3.45 12.92 6.15
N ILE A 134 -3.67 11.77 6.79
CA ILE A 134 -2.70 10.67 6.82
C ILE A 134 -2.80 9.89 5.51
N ALA A 135 -1.68 9.75 4.80
CA ALA A 135 -1.58 8.90 3.62
C ALA A 135 -2.06 7.48 3.90
N ALA A 136 -2.58 6.76 2.91
CA ALA A 136 -2.77 5.33 3.08
C ALA A 136 -1.46 4.57 2.74
N PRO A 137 -1.21 3.41 3.36
CA PRO A 137 0.09 2.77 3.27
C PRO A 137 0.32 2.09 1.92
N ILE A 138 1.57 2.11 1.46
CA ILE A 138 2.07 1.20 0.44
C ILE A 138 2.44 -0.11 1.13
N SER A 139 2.00 -1.26 0.59
CA SER A 139 2.34 -2.56 1.16
C SER A 139 3.41 -3.27 0.33
N ILE A 140 4.53 -3.59 0.98
CA ILE A 140 5.65 -4.32 0.39
C ILE A 140 5.80 -5.65 1.13
N LEU A 141 5.81 -6.75 0.38
CA LEU A 141 6.03 -8.08 0.91
C LEU A 141 7.50 -8.46 0.74
N LEU A 142 8.15 -8.83 1.85
CA LEU A 142 9.47 -9.46 1.87
C LEU A 142 9.28 -10.99 1.91
N PRO A 143 9.70 -11.73 0.87
CA PRO A 143 9.42 -13.16 0.78
C PRO A 143 10.13 -13.98 1.83
N ASP A 144 9.47 -15.04 2.30
CA ASP A 144 10.07 -16.05 3.15
C ASP A 144 11.07 -16.90 2.34
N ALA A 145 12.00 -17.57 3.03
CA ALA A 145 13.03 -18.38 2.39
C ALA A 145 12.47 -19.50 1.48
N SER A 146 11.27 -19.99 1.77
CA SER A 146 10.56 -21.03 0.99
C SER A 146 9.82 -20.50 -0.24
N SER A 147 9.64 -19.18 -0.39
CA SER A 147 8.93 -18.57 -1.52
C SER A 147 9.69 -18.80 -2.84
N LEU A 148 9.00 -19.06 -3.95
CA LEU A 148 9.63 -19.13 -5.27
C LEU A 148 10.17 -17.78 -5.72
N ILE A 149 9.42 -16.71 -5.43
CA ILE A 149 9.83 -15.33 -5.66
C ILE A 149 10.71 -14.90 -4.48
N LYS A 150 11.95 -14.49 -4.77
CA LYS A 150 12.98 -14.19 -3.75
C LYS A 150 13.17 -12.70 -3.46
N SER A 151 12.72 -11.82 -4.34
CA SER A 151 12.85 -10.37 -4.17
C SER A 151 11.59 -9.77 -3.53
N PRO A 152 11.69 -8.71 -2.72
CA PRO A 152 10.51 -7.99 -2.25
C PRO A 152 9.68 -7.45 -3.40
N LYS A 153 8.36 -7.45 -3.21
CA LYS A 153 7.39 -6.96 -4.19
C LYS A 153 6.36 -6.05 -3.54
N ILE A 154 5.91 -5.06 -4.30
CA ILE A 154 4.71 -4.29 -3.95
C ILE A 154 3.49 -5.18 -4.17
N VAL A 155 2.66 -5.27 -3.15
CA VAL A 155 1.47 -6.14 -3.13
C VAL A 155 0.16 -5.38 -2.87
N ASN A 156 0.23 -4.09 -2.51
CA ASN A 156 -0.96 -3.23 -2.39
C ASN A 156 -0.61 -1.74 -2.57
N ILE A 157 -1.42 -1.03 -3.36
CA ILE A 157 -1.31 0.39 -3.77
C ILE A 157 -2.71 0.99 -4.06
N GLY A 158 -2.78 2.28 -4.43
CA GLY A 158 -4.03 2.97 -4.81
C GLY A 158 -4.57 3.88 -3.72
N SER A 159 -3.67 4.53 -3.02
CA SER A 159 -3.87 5.10 -1.70
C SER A 159 -3.00 6.33 -1.43
N LEU A 160 -2.12 6.68 -2.38
CA LEU A 160 -1.52 8.01 -2.42
C LEU A 160 -2.57 9.02 -2.91
#